data_AF-A0A965MMK1-F1
#
_entry.id   AF-A0A965MMK1-F1
#
_cell.length_a   1.000
_cell.length_b   1.000
_cell.length_c   1.000
_cell.angle_alpha   90.00
_cell.angle_beta   90.00
_cell.angle_gamma   90.00
#
_symmetry.space_group_name_H-M   'P 1'
#
loop_
_entity.id
_entity.type
_entity.pdbx_description
1 polymer ?
#
loop_
_entity_poly.entity_id
_entity_poly.type
_entity_poly.pdbx_seq_one_letter_code
_entity_poly.pdbx_strand_id
1 'polypeptide(L)'
;MKLNKSNRPHDEAVIEMLKDDPDFANEYLGVALEEAHHSGGQQALLSALRHIAEAQGMSAVAERAGIPRESLYRALGPRGNPTIKTLLAVLDASGLHLSVAR
;
A
#
# COMPACT_ATOMS: atom_id res chain seq x y z
N MET A 1 6.77 -14.20 -10.90
CA MET A 1 5.80 -14.69 -9.91
C MET A 1 4.40 -14.25 -10.31
N LYS A 2 3.46 -15.19 -10.53
CA LYS A 2 2.04 -14.88 -10.74
C LYS A 2 1.43 -14.64 -9.35
N LEU A 3 0.58 -13.62 -9.17
CA LEU A 3 -0.23 -13.50 -7.95
C LEU A 3 -1.01 -14.79 -7.79
N ASN A 4 -0.69 -15.52 -6.74
CA ASN A 4 -1.23 -16.84 -6.51
C ASN A 4 -2.69 -16.67 -6.05
N LYS A 5 -3.60 -17.46 -6.63
CA LYS A 5 -5.04 -17.44 -6.28
C LYS A 5 -5.28 -17.70 -4.78
N SER A 6 -4.29 -18.27 -4.08
CA SER A 6 -4.31 -18.63 -2.67
C SER A 6 -4.26 -17.46 -1.69
N ASN A 7 -3.78 -16.27 -2.09
CA ASN A 7 -3.66 -15.13 -1.15
C ASN A 7 -4.87 -14.21 -1.14
N ARG A 8 -5.78 -14.29 -2.12
CA ARG A 8 -6.97 -13.42 -2.14
C ARG A 8 -7.79 -13.46 -0.84
N PRO A 9 -8.04 -14.62 -0.21
CA PRO A 9 -8.76 -14.65 1.05
C PRO A 9 -8.03 -13.91 2.17
N HIS A 10 -6.69 -13.90 2.14
CA HIS A 10 -5.87 -13.16 3.09
C HIS A 10 -5.90 -11.66 2.80
N ASP A 11 -5.73 -11.27 1.54
CA ASP A 11 -5.75 -9.85 1.13
C ASP A 11 -7.12 -9.20 1.41
N GLU A 12 -8.21 -9.91 1.10
CA GLU A 12 -9.58 -9.46 1.41
C GLU A 12 -9.79 -9.29 2.92
N ALA A 13 -9.35 -10.24 3.74
CA ALA A 13 -9.46 -10.14 5.20
C ALA A 13 -8.69 -8.94 5.76
N VAL A 14 -7.46 -8.70 5.28
CA VAL A 14 -6.66 -7.53 5.67
C VAL A 14 -7.35 -6.23 5.27
N ILE A 15 -7.92 -6.16 4.07
CA ILE A 15 -8.65 -4.98 3.62
C ILE A 15 -9.88 -4.69 4.50
N GLU A 16 -10.63 -5.72 4.92
CA GLU A 16 -11.73 -5.53 5.86
C GLU A 16 -11.25 -5.07 7.24
N MET A 17 -10.17 -5.66 7.77
CA MET A 17 -9.57 -5.18 9.03
C MET A 17 -9.16 -3.70 8.97
N LEU A 18 -8.58 -3.27 7.85
CA LEU A 18 -8.19 -1.87 7.63
C LEU A 18 -9.38 -0.91 7.47
N LYS A 19 -10.56 -1.42 7.07
CA LYS A 19 -11.80 -0.63 7.05
C LYS A 19 -12.39 -0.48 8.45
N ASP A 20 -12.33 -1.54 9.25
CA ASP A 20 -12.86 -1.57 10.61
C ASP A 20 -11.98 -0.76 11.58
N ASP A 21 -10.66 -0.80 11.39
CA ASP A 21 -9.67 -0.09 12.20
C ASP A 21 -8.66 0.67 11.30
N PRO A 22 -8.91 1.96 11.03
CA PRO A 22 -7.97 2.79 10.27
C PRO A 22 -6.61 2.97 10.95
N ASP A 23 -6.52 2.87 12.28
CA ASP A 23 -5.25 3.04 13.00
C ASP A 23 -4.31 1.85 12.80
N PHE A 24 -4.87 0.67 12.49
CA PHE A 24 -4.13 -0.52 12.09
C PHE A 24 -3.23 -0.29 10.86
N ALA A 25 -3.55 0.69 10.01
CA ALA A 25 -2.74 1.03 8.84
C ALA A 25 -1.29 1.40 9.21
N ASN A 26 -1.06 2.04 10.37
CA ASN A 26 0.28 2.41 10.84
C ASN A 26 1.11 1.18 11.17
N GLU A 27 0.56 0.25 11.94
CA GLU A 27 1.23 -1.00 12.32
C GLU A 27 1.48 -1.86 11.07
N TYR A 28 0.45 -2.03 10.25
CA TYR A 28 0.52 -2.87 9.06
C TYR A 28 1.56 -2.38 8.05
N LEU A 29 1.58 -1.07 7.75
CA LEU A 29 2.59 -0.50 6.86
C LEU A 29 3.97 -0.44 7.51
N GLY A 30 4.04 -0.19 8.82
CA GLY A 30 5.29 -0.16 9.59
C GLY A 30 6.03 -1.50 9.53
N VAL A 31 5.34 -2.60 9.83
CA VAL A 31 5.89 -3.96 9.70
C VAL A 31 6.35 -4.25 8.27
N ALA A 32 5.55 -3.85 7.27
CA ALA A 32 5.94 -4.04 5.86
C ALA A 32 7.17 -3.20 5.47
N LEU A 33 7.37 -2.03 6.09
CA LEU A 33 8.53 -1.17 5.88
C LEU A 33 9.80 -1.75 6.53
N GLU A 34 9.69 -2.33 7.73
CA GLU A 34 10.81 -3.02 8.40
C GLU A 34 11.33 -4.19 7.55
N GLU A 35 10.41 -4.98 6.99
CA GLU A 35 10.74 -6.11 6.12
C GLU A 35 11.23 -5.69 4.72
N ALA A 36 11.13 -4.40 4.35
CA ALA A 36 11.40 -3.93 2.98
C ALA A 36 12.87 -4.15 2.54
N HIS A 37 13.78 -4.36 3.49
CA HIS A 37 15.19 -4.66 3.25
C HIS A 37 15.46 -6.13 2.92
N HIS A 38 14.49 -7.02 3.13
CA HIS A 38 14.59 -8.44 2.81
C HIS A 38 14.13 -8.75 1.39
N SER A 39 14.48 -9.94 0.90
CA SER A 39 14.05 -10.42 -0.41
C SER A 39 12.51 -10.48 -0.49
N GLY A 40 11.92 -9.78 -1.45
CA GLY A 40 10.46 -9.68 -1.57
C GLY A 40 9.81 -8.59 -0.72
N GLY A 41 10.55 -7.97 0.20
CA GLY A 41 10.04 -6.99 1.15
C GLY A 41 9.49 -5.73 0.50
N GLN A 42 10.17 -5.22 -0.54
CA GLN A 42 9.67 -4.07 -1.29
C GLN A 42 8.30 -4.34 -1.92
N GLN A 43 8.07 -5.55 -2.43
CA GLN A 43 6.77 -5.93 -2.99
C GLN A 43 5.71 -6.07 -1.90
N ALA A 44 6.09 -6.54 -0.70
CA ALA A 44 5.21 -6.58 0.46
C ALA A 44 4.81 -5.17 0.91
N LEU A 45 5.75 -4.23 0.98
CA LEU A 45 5.50 -2.81 1.28
C LEU A 45 4.52 -2.18 0.28
N LEU A 46 4.74 -2.38 -1.02
CA LEU A 46 3.83 -1.88 -2.05
C LEU A 46 2.43 -2.52 -1.98
N SER A 47 2.37 -3.81 -1.64
CA SER A 47 1.09 -4.52 -1.45
C SER A 47 0.36 -4.02 -0.21
N ALA A 48 1.07 -3.76 0.89
CA ALA A 48 0.48 -3.21 2.10
C ALA A 48 -0.13 -1.82 1.85
N LEU A 49 0.62 -0.94 1.18
CA LEU A 49 0.13 0.38 0.78
C LEU A 49 -1.06 0.27 -0.19
N ARG A 50 -1.07 -0.73 -1.06
CA ARG A 50 -2.21 -1.02 -1.94
C ARG A 50 -3.45 -1.43 -1.15
N HIS A 51 -3.32 -2.30 -0.14
CA HIS A 51 -4.45 -2.71 0.70
C HIS A 51 -5.04 -1.53 1.46
N ILE A 52 -4.20 -0.65 2.01
CA ILE A 52 -4.64 0.60 2.67
C ILE A 52 -5.41 1.47 1.66
N ALA A 53 -4.88 1.64 0.45
CA ALA A 53 -5.55 2.42 -0.59
C ALA A 53 -6.89 1.78 -1.04
N GLU A 54 -7.00 0.46 -1.04
CA GLU A 54 -8.24 -0.27 -1.36
C GLU A 54 -9.27 -0.16 -0.24
N ALA A 55 -8.86 -0.28 1.03
CA ALA A 55 -9.71 -0.10 2.19
C ALA A 55 -10.35 1.30 2.22
N GLN A 56 -9.58 2.33 1.86
CA GLN A 56 -10.05 3.72 1.77
C GLN A 56 -10.77 4.06 0.45
N GLY A 57 -10.87 3.10 -0.48
CA GLY A 57 -11.42 3.32 -1.81
C GLY A 57 -10.38 3.84 -2.80
N MET A 58 -9.93 2.96 -3.69
CA MET A 58 -8.84 3.23 -4.64
C MET A 58 -9.04 4.49 -5.50
N SER A 59 -10.27 4.76 -5.94
CA SER A 59 -10.57 5.96 -6.74
C SER A 59 -10.40 7.26 -5.93
N ALA A 60 -10.85 7.26 -4.68
CA ALA A 60 -10.74 8.42 -3.79
C ALA A 60 -9.27 8.70 -3.41
N VAL A 61 -8.48 7.65 -3.21
CA VAL A 61 -7.03 7.78 -2.95
C VAL A 61 -6.31 8.31 -4.20
N ALA A 62 -6.62 7.79 -5.39
CA ALA A 62 -6.03 8.27 -6.64
C ALA A 62 -6.33 9.77 -6.88
N GLU A 63 -7.57 10.19 -6.62
CA GLU A 63 -7.99 11.59 -6.71
C GLU A 63 -7.23 12.48 -5.71
N ARG A 64 -7.18 12.10 -4.44
CA ARG A 64 -6.42 12.83 -3.40
C ARG A 64 -4.93 12.90 -3.71
N ALA A 65 -4.35 11.82 -4.25
CA ALA A 65 -2.94 11.75 -4.64
C ALA A 65 -2.64 12.50 -5.96
N GLY A 66 -3.66 12.96 -6.69
CA GLY A 66 -3.50 13.65 -7.97
C GLY A 66 -2.90 12.76 -9.07
N ILE A 67 -3.15 11.45 -9.03
CA ILE A 67 -2.62 10.47 -9.99
C ILE A 67 -3.75 9.67 -10.65
N PRO A 68 -3.62 9.29 -11.93
CA PRO A 68 -4.60 8.42 -12.56
C PRO A 68 -4.70 7.07 -11.83
N ARG A 69 -5.92 6.58 -11.63
CA ARG A 69 -6.20 5.30 -10.94
C ARG A 69 -5.42 4.11 -11.53
N GLU A 70 -5.30 4.03 -12.85
CA GLU A 70 -4.49 2.99 -13.51
C GLU A 70 -3.00 3.12 -13.20
N SER A 71 -2.50 4.35 -13.10
CA SER A 71 -1.11 4.61 -12.70
C SER A 71 -0.89 4.22 -11.25
N LEU A 72 -1.85 4.45 -10.35
CA LEU A 72 -1.80 3.96 -8.97
C LEU A 72 -1.75 2.43 -8.90
N TYR A 73 -2.63 1.73 -9.64
CA TYR A 73 -2.61 0.26 -9.71
C TYR A 73 -1.29 -0.30 -10.24
N ARG A 74 -0.69 0.34 -11.25
CA ARG A 74 0.63 -0.06 -11.78
C ARG A 74 1.75 0.22 -10.77
N ALA A 75 1.71 1.38 -10.13
CA ALA A 75 2.71 1.84 -9.17
C ALA A 75 2.78 0.92 -7.94
N LEU A 76 1.64 0.48 -7.40
CA LEU A 76 1.58 -0.41 -6.23
C LEU A 76 1.41 -1.89 -6.62
N GLY A 77 1.53 -2.21 -7.90
CA GLY A 77 1.35 -3.56 -8.39
C GLY A 77 2.52 -4.49 -8.04
N PRO A 78 2.42 -5.78 -8.43
CA PRO A 78 3.42 -6.81 -8.09
C PRO A 78 4.81 -6.56 -8.69
N ARG A 79 4.87 -5.73 -9.73
CA ARG A 79 6.10 -5.26 -10.40
C ARG A 79 6.19 -3.74 -10.37
N GLY A 80 5.48 -3.12 -9.42
CA GLY A 80 5.46 -1.70 -9.22
C GLY A 80 6.86 -1.19 -8.88
N ASN A 81 7.17 -0.01 -9.39
CA ASN A 81 8.37 0.73 -9.05
C ASN A 81 7.99 2.21 -9.01
N PRO A 82 7.24 2.65 -8.00
CA PRO A 82 6.81 4.03 -7.89
C PRO A 82 8.03 4.93 -7.75
N THR A 83 7.99 6.10 -8.37
CA THR A 83 8.94 7.15 -8.02
C THR A 83 8.71 7.56 -6.56
N ILE A 84 9.73 8.14 -5.92
CA ILE A 84 9.57 8.70 -4.55
C ILE A 84 8.40 9.69 -4.51
N LYS A 85 8.23 10.53 -5.53
CA LYS A 85 7.09 11.45 -5.65
C LYS A 85 5.75 10.71 -5.60
N THR A 86 5.62 9.61 -6.34
CA THR A 86 4.40 8.79 -6.34
C THR A 86 4.16 8.12 -4.99
N LEU A 87 5.22 7.56 -4.38
CA LEU A 87 5.12 6.92 -3.08
C LEU A 87 4.63 7.90 -2.01
N LEU A 88 5.27 9.07 -1.91
CA LEU A 88 4.90 10.11 -0.95
C LEU A 88 3.48 10.62 -1.18
N ALA A 89 3.09 10.89 -2.43
CA ALA A 89 1.73 11.35 -2.74
C ALA A 89 0.66 10.33 -2.33
N VAL A 90 0.92 9.04 -2.45
CA VAL A 90 -0.02 7.99 -2.02
C VAL A 90 -0.07 7.86 -0.51
N LEU A 91 1.07 7.96 0.18
CA LEU A 91 1.12 7.98 1.65
C LEU A 91 0.33 9.14 2.20
N ASP A 92 0.60 10.36 1.72
CA ASP A 92 -0.10 11.58 2.13
C ASP A 92 -1.61 11.46 1.84
N ALA A 93 -1.96 10.98 0.64
CA ALA A 93 -3.34 10.71 0.27
C ALA A 93 -3.98 9.60 1.10
N SER A 94 -3.22 8.76 1.79
CA SER A 94 -3.74 7.72 2.70
C SER A 94 -3.76 8.18 4.17
N GLY A 95 -3.36 9.43 4.45
CA GLY A 95 -3.24 9.97 5.81
C GLY A 95 -1.97 9.54 6.54
N LEU A 96 -1.00 8.99 5.82
CA LEU A 96 0.27 8.46 6.34
C LEU A 96 1.43 9.38 5.92
N HIS A 97 2.54 9.33 6.65
CA HIS A 97 3.76 10.05 6.28
C HIS A 97 5.00 9.19 6.58
N LEU A 98 6.07 9.37 5.80
CA LEU A 98 7.37 8.79 6.14
C LEU A 98 8.06 9.65 7.21
N SER A 99 8.71 8.99 8.15
CA SER A 99 9.56 9.62 9.15
C SER A 99 10.99 9.06 9.10
N VAL A 100 11.94 9.82 9.62
CA VAL A 100 13.34 9.41 9.75
C VAL A 100 13.65 9.31 11.25
N ALA A 101 14.11 8.14 11.68
CA ALA A 101 14.55 7.87 13.05
C ALA A 101 16.04 7.48 13.07
N ARG A 102 16.67 7.49 14.26
CA ARG A 102 18.06 7.11 14.48
C ARG A 102 18.15 5.88 15.38
#